data_AF-A0A7Y3MVF0-F1
#
_entry.id   AF-A0A7Y3MVF0-F1
#
_cell.length_a   1.000
_cell.length_b   1.000
_cell.length_c   1.000
_cell.angle_alpha   90.00
_cell.angle_beta   90.00
_cell.angle_gamma   90.00
#
_symmetry.space_group_name_H-M   'P 1'
#
loop_
_entity.id
_entity.type
_entity.pdbx_description
1 polymer ?
#
loop_
_entity_poly.entity_id
_entity_poly.type
_entity_poly.pdbx_seq_one_letter_code
_entity_poly.pdbx_strand_id
1 'polypeptide(L)'
;MPKHPMTLARWPRVGAPIFLGALAAVLPVRPALAQEQHRIWATVALTDGRVHEGFIRWDRNEGSWIDILDAYKEIPADVYEVWRDLWHAGEGPTRTVELRGYRITWDEEDPEFPRQSQMGIRFGHVASLRPLDDVRAEMTLKSGRSLILESRSSDLGWG
;
A
#
# COMPACT_ATOMS: atom_id res chain seq x y z
N MET A 1 -81.89 68.14 -25.04
CA MET A 1 -80.80 69.15 -24.97
C MET A 1 -79.79 68.69 -23.92
N PRO A 2 -78.50 69.04 -24.06
CA PRO A 2 -77.31 68.16 -24.02
C PRO A 2 -76.71 68.03 -22.58
N LYS A 3 -75.64 67.31 -22.23
CA LYS A 3 -74.30 67.09 -22.82
C LYS A 3 -73.64 65.86 -22.15
N HIS A 4 -72.83 65.11 -22.89
CA HIS A 4 -71.80 64.22 -22.35
C HIS A 4 -70.76 65.01 -21.51
N PRO A 5 -70.03 64.35 -20.60
CA PRO A 5 -68.66 64.01 -20.98
C PRO A 5 -68.16 62.62 -20.53
N MET A 6 -67.18 62.13 -21.30
CA MET A 6 -66.37 60.93 -21.11
C MET A 6 -65.53 60.97 -19.83
N THR A 7 -65.22 59.79 -19.24
CA THR A 7 -63.99 59.63 -18.46
C THR A 7 -63.45 58.19 -18.48
N LEU A 8 -62.21 58.09 -18.99
CA LEU A 8 -61.12 57.12 -18.86
C LEU A 8 -61.35 55.61 -18.65
N ALA A 9 -60.71 54.86 -19.56
CA ALA A 9 -60.35 53.46 -19.47
C ALA A 9 -59.45 53.15 -18.25
N ARG A 10 -59.74 52.04 -17.57
CA ARG A 10 -58.83 51.35 -16.65
C ARG A 10 -58.49 49.98 -17.23
N TRP A 11 -57.21 49.73 -17.43
CA TRP A 11 -56.67 48.42 -17.81
C TRP A 11 -56.62 47.50 -16.59
N PRO A 12 -56.87 46.19 -16.72
CA PRO A 12 -56.74 45.25 -15.61
C PRO A 12 -55.26 45.00 -15.28
N ARG A 13 -55.00 44.80 -13.98
CA ARG A 13 -53.69 44.52 -13.39
C ARG A 13 -53.18 43.16 -13.85
N VAL A 14 -51.99 43.12 -14.47
CA VAL A 14 -51.23 41.89 -14.68
C VAL A 14 -50.54 41.54 -13.37
N GLY A 15 -50.89 40.39 -12.79
CA GLY A 15 -50.20 39.80 -11.65
C GLY A 15 -49.90 38.35 -11.96
N ALA A 16 -48.66 38.04 -12.32
CA ALA A 16 -48.11 36.70 -12.31
C ALA A 16 -46.66 36.78 -11.85
N PRO A 17 -46.29 36.21 -10.69
CA PRO A 17 -44.89 36.10 -10.32
C PRO A 17 -44.27 34.95 -11.12
N ILE A 18 -43.33 35.26 -12.00
CA ILE A 18 -42.44 34.26 -12.59
C ILE A 18 -41.40 33.94 -11.51
N PHE A 19 -41.53 32.78 -10.87
CA PHE A 19 -40.45 32.23 -10.07
C PHE A 19 -39.33 31.79 -11.01
N LEU A 20 -38.21 32.51 -10.96
CA LEU A 20 -36.96 32.14 -11.60
C LEU A 20 -36.45 30.87 -10.91
N GLY A 21 -36.69 29.71 -11.52
CA GLY A 21 -36.10 28.45 -11.07
C GLY A 21 -34.59 28.49 -11.26
N ALA A 22 -33.86 28.63 -10.16
CA ALA A 22 -32.41 28.45 -10.15
C ALA A 22 -32.09 26.98 -10.44
N LEU A 23 -31.64 26.69 -11.66
CA LEU A 23 -31.03 25.41 -12.01
C LEU A 23 -29.67 25.32 -11.31
N ALA A 24 -29.65 24.79 -10.10
CA ALA A 24 -28.43 24.41 -9.42
C ALA A 24 -27.79 23.25 -10.22
N ALA A 25 -26.78 23.57 -11.04
CA ALA A 25 -25.96 22.58 -11.71
C ALA A 25 -25.28 21.72 -10.63
N VAL A 26 -25.70 20.46 -10.52
CA VAL A 26 -25.03 19.44 -9.70
C VAL A 26 -23.68 19.18 -10.36
N LEU A 27 -22.60 19.71 -9.77
CA LEU A 27 -21.25 19.34 -10.13
C LEU A 27 -21.04 17.84 -9.84
N PRO A 28 -20.43 17.05 -10.75
CA PRO A 28 -20.15 15.66 -10.47
C PRO A 28 -19.07 15.56 -9.39
N VAL A 29 -19.48 15.10 -8.21
CA VAL A 29 -18.60 14.70 -7.12
C VAL A 29 -17.81 13.46 -7.61
N ARG A 30 -16.53 13.63 -7.99
CA ARG A 30 -15.61 12.52 -8.33
C ARG A 30 -14.46 12.28 -7.32
N PRO A 31 -14.71 12.06 -6.01
CA PRO A 31 -13.63 11.66 -5.10
C PRO A 31 -13.46 10.13 -4.97
N ALA A 32 -14.40 9.30 -5.45
CA ALA A 32 -14.36 7.85 -5.20
C ALA A 32 -13.31 7.10 -6.07
N LEU A 33 -13.13 7.49 -7.33
CA LEU A 33 -12.26 6.74 -8.26
C LEU A 33 -10.76 6.91 -7.99
N ALA A 34 -10.34 8.05 -7.42
CA ALA A 34 -8.93 8.27 -7.07
C ALA A 34 -8.51 7.43 -5.85
N GLN A 35 -9.45 7.17 -4.93
CA GLN A 35 -9.19 6.39 -3.74
C GLN A 35 -9.14 4.88 -4.01
N GLU A 36 -9.74 4.41 -5.10
CA GLU A 36 -9.69 3.01 -5.55
C GLU A 36 -8.37 2.68 -6.28
N GLN A 37 -7.79 3.65 -6.99
CA GLN A 37 -6.59 3.47 -7.84
C GLN A 37 -5.37 2.95 -7.08
N HIS A 38 -5.33 3.14 -5.76
CA HIS A 38 -4.20 2.73 -4.94
C HIS A 38 -4.51 1.52 -4.06
N ARG A 39 -5.75 1.04 -3.96
CA ARG A 39 -6.13 0.00 -2.99
C ARG A 39 -5.77 -1.39 -3.43
N ILE A 40 -5.27 -2.22 -2.50
CA ILE A 40 -4.95 -3.64 -2.76
C ILE A 40 -6.23 -4.37 -3.20
N TRP A 41 -6.22 -4.92 -4.41
CA TRP A 41 -7.27 -5.82 -4.92
C TRP A 41 -6.69 -7.22 -5.06
N ALA A 42 -7.34 -8.21 -4.47
CA ALA A 42 -6.83 -9.57 -4.44
C ALA A 42 -7.95 -10.61 -4.39
N THR A 43 -7.60 -11.84 -4.78
CA THR A 43 -8.37 -13.05 -4.51
C THR A 43 -7.73 -13.77 -3.32
N VAL A 44 -8.50 -14.02 -2.26
CA VAL A 44 -8.07 -14.70 -1.04
C VAL A 44 -8.79 -16.04 -0.94
N ALA A 45 -8.01 -17.13 -1.00
CA ALA A 45 -8.50 -18.48 -0.73
C ALA A 45 -8.30 -18.82 0.75
N LEU A 46 -9.38 -19.19 1.43
CA LEU A 46 -9.38 -19.59 2.83
C LEU A 46 -9.12 -21.09 2.99
N THR A 47 -8.71 -21.50 4.19
CA THR A 47 -8.43 -22.90 4.52
C THR A 47 -9.65 -23.81 4.45
N ASP A 48 -10.86 -23.25 4.53
CA ASP A 48 -12.13 -23.97 4.35
C ASP A 48 -12.59 -24.05 2.89
N GLY A 49 -11.77 -23.59 1.94
CA GLY A 49 -12.04 -23.63 0.51
C GLY A 49 -12.90 -22.46 0.00
N ARG A 50 -13.35 -21.55 0.85
CA ARG A 50 -14.01 -20.32 0.39
C ARG A 50 -13.00 -19.40 -0.30
N VAL A 51 -13.49 -18.69 -1.32
CA VAL A 51 -12.71 -17.71 -2.07
C VAL A 51 -13.42 -16.37 -2.01
N HIS A 52 -12.68 -15.35 -1.62
CA HIS A 52 -13.14 -13.97 -1.59
C HIS A 52 -12.34 -13.15 -2.58
N GLU A 53 -13.01 -12.31 -3.36
CA GLU A 53 -12.36 -11.35 -4.25
C GLU A 53 -12.82 -9.93 -3.90
N GLY A 54 -11.87 -9.00 -3.88
CA GLY A 54 -12.18 -7.59 -3.70
C GLY A 54 -11.00 -6.81 -3.16
N PHE A 55 -11.31 -5.62 -2.64
CA PHE A 55 -10.33 -4.82 -1.91
C PHE A 55 -9.99 -5.46 -0.57
N ILE A 56 -8.71 -5.58 -0.28
CA ILE A 56 -8.21 -6.09 1.00
C ILE A 56 -7.43 -5.01 1.75
N ARG A 57 -7.38 -5.18 3.07
CA ARG A 57 -6.44 -4.51 3.96
C ARG A 57 -5.53 -5.59 4.54
N TRP A 58 -4.24 -5.35 4.51
CA TRP A 58 -3.24 -6.19 5.15
C TRP A 58 -3.01 -5.67 6.56
N ASP A 59 -3.06 -6.58 7.54
CA ASP A 59 -3.14 -6.31 8.97
C ASP A 59 -4.03 -5.07 9.30
N ARG A 60 -3.55 -4.19 10.18
CA ARG A 60 -4.30 -3.05 10.69
C ARG A 60 -4.02 -1.78 9.92
N ASN A 61 -2.97 -1.70 9.11
CA ASN A 61 -2.48 -0.43 8.56
C ASN A 61 -2.28 -0.38 7.04
N GLU A 62 -1.90 -1.45 6.35
CA GLU A 62 -1.64 -1.39 4.91
C GLU A 62 -2.89 -1.68 4.08
N GLY A 63 -3.22 -0.79 3.14
CA GLY A 63 -4.35 -0.98 2.23
C GLY A 63 -4.03 -0.56 0.81
N SER A 64 -2.78 -0.16 0.53
CA SER A 64 -2.36 0.44 -0.72
C SER A 64 -1.27 -0.35 -1.43
N TRP A 65 -1.25 -0.34 -2.76
CA TRP A 65 -0.20 -1.00 -3.58
C TRP A 65 1.16 -0.35 -3.37
N ILE A 66 1.22 0.87 -2.83
CA ILE A 66 2.47 1.55 -2.48
C ILE A 66 2.90 1.30 -1.03
N ASP A 67 2.04 0.69 -0.20
CA ASP A 67 2.41 0.29 1.15
C ASP A 67 3.42 -0.86 1.08
N ILE A 68 4.23 -0.98 2.13
CA ILE A 68 5.35 -1.89 2.22
C ILE A 68 4.89 -3.14 2.96
N LEU A 69 5.18 -4.30 2.38
CA LEU A 69 5.22 -5.59 3.05
C LEU A 69 6.63 -5.79 3.60
N ASP A 70 6.76 -5.80 4.92
CA ASP A 70 8.02 -6.05 5.62
C ASP A 70 8.14 -7.53 6.00
N ALA A 71 9.28 -8.13 5.66
CA ALA A 71 9.55 -9.54 5.92
C ALA A 71 11.04 -9.79 6.18
N TYR A 72 11.35 -11.01 6.61
CA TYR A 72 12.70 -11.55 6.50
C TYR A 72 12.75 -12.52 5.33
N LYS A 73 13.84 -12.46 4.56
CA LYS A 73 14.12 -13.43 3.49
C LYS A 73 15.35 -14.24 3.83
N GLU A 74 15.38 -15.49 3.39
CA GLU A 74 16.62 -16.26 3.34
C GLU A 74 17.58 -15.64 2.32
N ILE A 75 18.86 -15.58 2.67
CA ILE A 75 19.91 -15.19 1.73
C ILE A 75 20.32 -16.45 0.94
N PRO A 76 20.21 -16.45 -0.40
CA PRO A 76 20.61 -17.58 -1.22
C PRO A 76 22.08 -17.98 -1.01
N ALA A 77 22.37 -19.29 -1.09
CA ALA A 77 23.71 -19.82 -0.83
C ALA A 77 24.77 -19.35 -1.85
N ASP A 78 24.39 -19.04 -3.08
CA ASP A 78 25.28 -18.46 -4.09
C ASP A 78 25.73 -17.04 -3.72
N VAL A 79 24.90 -16.27 -3.00
CA VAL A 79 25.29 -14.97 -2.44
C VAL A 79 26.38 -15.13 -1.38
N TYR A 80 26.37 -16.23 -0.61
CA TYR A 80 27.46 -16.53 0.33
C TYR A 80 28.77 -16.76 -0.40
N GLU A 81 28.79 -17.48 -1.52
CA GLU A 81 30.02 -17.72 -2.28
C GLU A 81 30.61 -16.41 -2.82
N VAL A 82 29.76 -15.54 -3.38
CA VAL A 82 30.18 -14.20 -3.83
C VAL A 82 30.71 -13.37 -2.66
N TRP A 83 30.04 -13.39 -1.52
CA TRP A 83 30.49 -12.67 -0.33
C TRP A 83 31.82 -13.22 0.20
N ARG A 84 32.00 -14.55 0.22
CA ARG A 84 33.23 -15.23 0.65
C ARG A 84 34.40 -14.88 -0.27
N ASP A 85 34.17 -14.84 -1.58
CA ASP A 85 35.21 -14.50 -2.54
C ASP A 85 35.62 -13.03 -2.43
N LEU A 86 34.64 -12.12 -2.23
CA LEU A 86 34.90 -10.71 -1.93
C LEU A 86 35.62 -10.53 -0.58
N TRP A 87 35.29 -11.37 0.40
CA TRP A 87 35.92 -11.37 1.72
C TRP A 87 37.39 -11.71 1.66
N HIS A 88 37.75 -12.83 1.03
CA HIS A 88 39.15 -13.26 0.91
C HIS A 88 40.00 -12.34 0.02
N ALA A 89 39.37 -11.50 -0.80
CA ALA A 89 40.06 -10.52 -1.64
C ALA A 89 40.36 -9.19 -0.92
N GLY A 90 39.85 -8.95 0.30
CA GLY A 90 39.97 -7.67 1.02
C GLY A 90 40.63 -7.77 2.41
N GLU A 91 40.85 -6.62 3.04
CA GLU A 91 41.08 -6.52 4.50
C GLU A 91 39.73 -6.75 5.22
N GLY A 92 39.71 -7.60 6.26
CA GLY A 92 38.49 -7.90 7.00
C GLY A 92 37.83 -6.64 7.60
N PRO A 93 36.48 -6.56 7.69
CA PRO A 93 35.76 -5.52 8.36
C PRO A 93 36.15 -5.51 9.83
N THR A 94 36.51 -4.32 10.27
CA THR A 94 36.73 -4.03 11.66
C THR A 94 35.39 -3.95 12.38
N ARG A 95 35.15 -4.81 13.38
CA ARG A 95 34.01 -4.67 14.28
C ARG A 95 34.30 -3.62 15.33
N THR A 96 33.27 -2.83 15.66
CA THR A 96 33.33 -1.84 16.74
C THR A 96 32.09 -1.95 17.61
N VAL A 97 32.30 -1.98 18.93
CA VAL A 97 31.22 -1.97 19.91
C VAL A 97 31.50 -0.88 20.93
N GLU A 98 30.45 -0.14 21.31
CA GLU A 98 30.52 0.85 22.37
C GLU A 98 29.83 0.34 23.63
N LEU A 99 30.58 0.24 24.74
CA LEU A 99 30.07 -0.21 26.02
C LEU A 99 30.46 0.80 27.10
N ARG A 100 29.45 1.46 27.70
CA ARG A 100 29.63 2.42 28.81
C ARG A 100 30.67 3.53 28.51
N GLY A 101 30.70 4.01 27.26
CA GLY A 101 31.62 5.07 26.82
C GLY A 101 33.02 4.60 26.39
N TYR A 102 33.28 3.29 26.41
CA TYR A 102 34.50 2.71 25.85
C TYR A 102 34.22 2.12 24.46
N ARG A 103 35.12 2.42 23.51
CA ARG A 103 35.11 1.85 22.16
C ARG A 103 36.09 0.69 22.10
N ILE A 104 35.59 -0.49 21.75
CA ILE A 104 36.41 -1.69 21.55
C ILE A 104 36.30 -2.03 20.06
N THR A 105 37.46 -2.18 19.42
CA THR A 105 37.60 -2.35 17.98
C THR A 105 38.54 -3.51 17.70
N TRP A 106 38.13 -4.46 16.85
CA TRP A 106 38.95 -5.61 16.48
C TRP A 106 38.66 -6.03 15.04
N ASP A 107 39.69 -6.57 14.39
CA ASP A 107 39.56 -7.18 13.07
C ASP A 107 38.97 -8.57 13.23
N GLU A 108 38.00 -8.89 12.40
CA GLU A 108 37.26 -10.14 12.47
C GLU A 108 37.86 -11.16 11.51
N GLU A 109 38.44 -12.24 12.04
CA GLU A 109 39.09 -13.29 11.24
C GLU A 109 38.08 -14.23 10.57
N ASP A 110 36.93 -14.47 11.21
CA ASP A 110 35.84 -15.34 10.72
C ASP A 110 34.46 -14.73 11.02
N PRO A 111 33.99 -13.79 10.18
CA PRO A 111 32.69 -13.15 10.30
C PRO A 111 31.55 -14.14 10.13
N GLU A 112 30.57 -14.07 11.02
CA GLU A 112 29.33 -14.82 10.83
C GLU A 112 28.55 -14.26 9.62
N PHE A 113 28.32 -15.08 8.59
CA PHE A 113 27.48 -14.69 7.46
C PHE A 113 25.99 -14.74 7.85
N PRO A 114 25.25 -13.64 7.70
CA PRO A 114 23.82 -13.64 8.00
C PRO A 114 23.10 -14.55 7.01
N ARG A 115 22.35 -15.53 7.52
CA ARG A 115 21.51 -16.40 6.68
C ARG A 115 20.18 -15.74 6.27
N GLN A 116 19.86 -14.62 6.90
CA GLN A 116 18.59 -13.91 6.72
C GLN A 116 18.83 -12.41 6.61
N SER A 117 17.96 -11.73 5.88
CA SER A 117 18.00 -10.28 5.71
C SER A 117 16.59 -9.71 5.80
N GLN A 118 16.45 -8.56 6.47
CA GLN A 118 15.22 -7.79 6.46
C GLN A 118 14.98 -7.26 5.04
N MET A 119 13.74 -7.34 4.58
CA MET A 119 13.29 -6.80 3.31
C MET A 119 12.01 -6.00 3.50
N GLY A 120 11.85 -4.97 2.67
CA GLY A 120 10.59 -4.29 2.45
C GLY A 120 10.30 -4.25 0.96
N ILE A 121 9.08 -4.61 0.56
CA ILE A 121 8.63 -4.52 -0.84
C ILE A 121 7.24 -3.92 -0.93
N ARG A 122 6.98 -3.09 -1.94
CA ARG A 122 5.62 -2.59 -2.17
C ARG A 122 4.69 -3.70 -2.62
N PHE A 123 3.46 -3.74 -2.08
CA PHE A 123 2.41 -4.69 -2.51
C PHE A 123 2.18 -4.68 -4.03
N GLY A 124 2.37 -3.53 -4.68
CA GLY A 124 2.24 -3.38 -6.12
C GLY A 124 3.22 -4.22 -6.95
N HIS A 125 4.29 -4.74 -6.36
CA HIS A 125 5.22 -5.67 -7.01
C HIS A 125 4.94 -7.15 -6.71
N VAL A 126 4.05 -7.44 -5.77
CA VAL A 126 3.68 -8.80 -5.37
C VAL A 126 2.63 -9.34 -6.34
N ALA A 127 2.83 -10.56 -6.84
CA ALA A 127 1.87 -11.29 -7.66
C ALA A 127 1.04 -12.27 -6.83
N SER A 128 1.68 -13.00 -5.91
CA SER A 128 1.01 -13.91 -5.00
C SER A 128 1.80 -14.10 -3.71
N LEU A 129 1.07 -14.44 -2.65
CA LEU A 129 1.60 -14.92 -1.38
C LEU A 129 0.92 -16.25 -1.07
N ARG A 130 1.72 -17.27 -0.78
CA ARG A 130 1.24 -18.62 -0.47
C ARG A 130 1.84 -19.08 0.86
N PRO A 131 1.03 -19.30 1.90
CA PRO A 131 1.50 -19.90 3.13
C PRO A 131 2.11 -21.28 2.84
N LEU A 132 3.29 -21.55 3.40
CA LEU A 132 3.95 -22.85 3.34
C LEU A 132 3.79 -23.60 4.65
N ASP A 133 3.94 -22.90 5.77
CA ASP A 133 3.72 -23.36 7.13
C ASP A 133 3.43 -22.17 8.06
N ASP A 134 3.39 -22.41 9.37
CA ASP A 134 3.04 -21.43 10.40
C ASP A 134 3.98 -20.22 10.44
N VAL A 135 5.19 -20.34 9.89
CA VAL A 135 6.22 -19.28 9.93
C VAL A 135 6.80 -18.94 8.56
N ARG A 136 6.32 -19.54 7.47
CA ARG A 136 6.85 -19.32 6.13
C ARG A 136 5.77 -19.09 5.08
N ALA A 137 6.09 -18.20 4.15
CA ALA A 137 5.30 -17.97 2.95
C ALA A 137 6.19 -17.89 1.71
N GLU A 138 5.73 -18.45 0.61
CA GLU A 138 6.30 -18.21 -0.70
C GLU A 138 5.66 -16.94 -1.30
N MET A 139 6.50 -16.00 -1.72
CA MET A 139 6.08 -14.81 -2.44
C MET A 139 6.55 -14.88 -3.88
N THR A 140 5.63 -14.77 -4.83
CA THR A 140 5.96 -14.56 -6.24
C THR A 140 5.80 -13.10 -6.59
N LEU A 141 6.80 -12.51 -7.22
CA LEU A 141 6.79 -11.15 -7.72
C LEU A 141 6.17 -11.10 -9.12
N LYS A 142 5.65 -9.93 -9.51
CA LYS A 142 5.16 -9.69 -10.89
C LYS A 142 6.26 -9.81 -11.94
N SER A 143 7.53 -9.74 -11.55
CA SER A 143 8.66 -10.05 -12.42
C SER A 143 8.85 -11.55 -12.67
N GLY A 144 8.10 -12.42 -12.00
CA GLY A 144 8.22 -13.89 -12.07
C GLY A 144 9.22 -14.50 -11.07
N ARG A 145 9.95 -13.68 -10.30
CA ARG A 145 10.86 -14.17 -9.27
C ARG A 145 10.08 -14.65 -8.04
N SER A 146 10.48 -15.78 -7.47
CA SER A 146 9.95 -16.29 -6.19
C SER A 146 10.97 -16.12 -5.06
N LEU A 147 10.46 -15.88 -3.86
CA LEU A 147 11.23 -15.72 -2.62
C LEU A 147 10.52 -16.46 -1.49
N ILE A 148 11.28 -17.08 -0.59
CA ILE A 148 10.76 -17.62 0.67
C ILE A 148 10.90 -16.55 1.74
N LEU A 149 9.79 -16.26 2.40
CA LEU A 149 9.69 -15.29 3.48
C LEU A 149 9.52 -16.03 4.81
N GLU A 150 10.14 -15.51 5.87
CA GLU A 150 10.03 -16.01 7.23
C GLU A 150 9.38 -15.01 8.18
N SER A 151 8.56 -15.56 9.08
CA SER A 151 7.78 -14.86 10.10
C SER A 151 8.66 -14.40 11.26
N ARG A 152 9.30 -13.25 11.07
CA ARG A 152 9.91 -12.45 12.15
C ARG A 152 9.54 -10.97 12.05
N SER A 153 8.48 -10.65 11.31
CA SER A 153 7.98 -9.30 11.05
C SER A 153 6.52 -9.19 11.49
N SER A 154 6.00 -7.97 11.70
CA SER A 154 4.58 -7.75 11.98
C SER A 154 3.67 -8.26 10.86
N ASP A 155 4.18 -8.27 9.62
CA ASP A 155 3.34 -8.49 8.44
C ASP A 155 3.32 -9.97 8.02
N LEU A 156 4.19 -10.79 8.62
CA LEU A 156 4.24 -12.23 8.45
C LEU A 156 4.43 -12.87 9.83
N GLY A 157 3.39 -13.52 10.33
CA GLY A 157 3.39 -14.14 11.65
C GLY A 157 2.13 -13.83 12.44
N TRP A 158 2.22 -14.06 13.76
CA TRP A 158 1.16 -13.73 14.70
C TRP A 158 1.27 -12.25 15.05
N GLY A 159 0.36 -11.43 14.51
CA GLY A 159 0.19 -10.03 14.90
C GLY A 159 -0.34 -9.84 16.31
#